data_AF-A0A497M8J9-F1
#
_entry.id   AF-A0A497M8J9-F1
#
_cell.length_a   1.000
_cell.length_b   1.000
_cell.length_c   1.000
_cell.angle_alpha   90.00
_cell.angle_beta   90.00
_cell.angle_gamma   90.00
#
_symmetry.space_group_name_H-M   'P 1'
#
loop_
_entity.id
_entity.type
_entity.pdbx_description
1 polymer ?
#
loop_
_entity_poly.entity_id
_entity_poly.type
_entity_poly.pdbx_seq_one_letter_code
_entity_poly.pdbx_strand_id
1 'polypeptide(L)'
;MEFKLKGELRASGSLEELKERLASWVEELNRDLLIRGAKKPEDGARISEWVVDGNRLLLTIESGKAVRAHSALLRVRSFLSQRLGRYRLGVRGLKAEEVKVYLDRLIMSAEEARRLLEGLAEVHVLESGSYMVVFKELSGRDLEKGIVDRVLRKIVPVEAVVEETEKPHYVPMGYVLKRSPRKEVKFDGEVSEWAERLGWA
;
A
#
# COMPACT_ATOMS: atom_id res chain seq x y z
N MET A 1 -12.86 -3.10 1.68
CA MET A 1 -11.68 -2.64 2.45
C MET A 1 -11.79 -1.14 2.68
N GLU A 2 -11.88 -0.77 3.94
CA GLU A 2 -12.05 0.61 4.39
C GLU A 2 -10.98 0.96 5.42
N PHE A 3 -10.65 2.23 5.52
CA PHE A 3 -9.64 2.75 6.44
C PHE A 3 -10.23 3.90 7.23
N LYS A 4 -9.90 3.94 8.52
CA LYS A 4 -10.15 5.09 9.38
C LYS A 4 -8.86 5.45 10.10
N LEU A 5 -8.38 6.66 9.91
CA LEU A 5 -7.13 7.16 10.48
C LEU A 5 -7.41 8.37 11.36
N LYS A 6 -6.81 8.39 12.54
CA LYS A 6 -6.68 9.57 13.39
C LYS A 6 -5.26 10.10 13.29
N GLY A 7 -5.12 11.33 12.79
CA GLY A 7 -3.84 11.95 12.50
C GLY A 7 -3.65 13.26 13.24
N GLU A 8 -2.41 13.58 13.56
CA GLU A 8 -1.97 14.86 14.10
C GLU A 8 -0.96 15.50 13.13
N LEU A 9 -1.20 16.77 12.80
CA LEU A 9 -0.24 17.66 12.15
C LEU A 9 0.18 18.75 13.14
N ARG A 10 1.49 18.92 13.34
CA ARG A 10 2.03 19.96 14.22
C ARG A 10 2.65 21.09 13.41
N ALA A 11 2.18 22.31 13.60
CA ALA A 11 2.71 23.51 12.98
C ALA A 11 3.77 24.20 13.87
N SER A 12 4.55 25.10 13.28
CA SER A 12 5.55 25.91 14.00
C SER A 12 4.97 26.99 14.90
N GLY A 13 3.69 27.33 14.71
CA GLY A 13 2.98 28.36 15.47
C GLY A 13 1.50 28.04 15.57
N SER A 14 0.73 28.92 16.22
CA SER A 14 -0.71 28.73 16.43
C SER A 14 -1.48 28.72 15.11
N LEU A 15 -2.46 27.84 15.01
CA LEU A 15 -3.40 27.69 13.90
C LEU A 15 -4.77 28.29 14.22
N GLU A 16 -4.98 28.78 15.44
CA GLU A 16 -6.27 29.29 15.93
C GLU A 16 -6.83 30.40 15.04
N GLU A 17 -5.99 31.36 14.64
CA GLU A 17 -6.36 32.49 13.76
C GLU A 17 -6.67 32.05 12.32
N LEU A 18 -6.33 30.81 11.96
CA LEU A 18 -6.52 30.26 10.62
C LEU A 18 -7.67 29.26 10.53
N LYS A 19 -8.49 29.10 11.58
CA LYS A 19 -9.62 28.15 11.59
C LYS A 19 -10.54 28.28 10.38
N GLU A 20 -10.98 29.48 10.03
CA GLU A 20 -11.85 29.70 8.87
C GLU A 20 -11.17 29.33 7.54
N ARG A 21 -9.87 29.64 7.42
CA ARG A 21 -9.06 29.26 6.25
C ARG A 21 -8.88 27.76 6.16
N LEU A 22 -8.64 27.11 7.30
CA LEU A 22 -8.50 25.66 7.40
C LEU A 22 -9.79 24.95 7.01
N ALA A 23 -10.96 25.46 7.40
CA ALA A 23 -12.25 24.94 6.97
C ALA A 23 -12.35 24.92 5.43
N SER A 24 -12.10 26.07 4.79
CA SER A 24 -12.09 26.19 3.33
C SER A 24 -11.07 25.27 2.65
N TRP A 25 -9.89 25.11 3.24
CA TRP A 25 -8.84 24.21 2.72
C TRP A 25 -9.20 22.73 2.87
N VAL A 26 -9.84 22.34 3.98
CA VAL A 26 -10.34 20.97 4.19
C VAL A 26 -11.42 20.64 3.17
N GLU A 27 -12.33 21.58 2.86
CA GLU A 27 -13.31 21.41 1.80
C GLU A 27 -12.67 21.27 0.41
N GLU A 28 -11.67 22.11 0.09
CA GLU A 28 -10.90 22.01 -1.16
C GLU A 28 -10.20 20.65 -1.28
N LEU A 29 -9.59 20.16 -0.20
CA LEU A 29 -8.94 18.86 -0.11
C LEU A 29 -9.92 17.72 -0.39
N ASN A 30 -11.07 17.73 0.29
CA ASN A 30 -12.11 16.71 0.17
C ASN A 30 -12.76 16.68 -1.22
N ARG A 31 -12.92 17.84 -1.87
CA ARG A 31 -13.55 17.95 -3.19
C ARG A 31 -12.64 17.53 -4.33
N ASP A 32 -11.33 17.63 -4.18
CA ASP A 32 -10.39 17.44 -5.29
C ASP A 32 -9.22 16.51 -4.91
N LEU A 33 -8.29 16.97 -4.08
CA LEU A 33 -7.01 16.26 -3.87
C LEU A 33 -7.16 14.84 -3.31
N LEU A 34 -8.14 14.64 -2.42
CA LEU A 34 -8.36 13.37 -1.71
C LEU A 34 -9.20 12.37 -2.51
N ILE A 35 -9.89 12.81 -3.56
CA ILE A 35 -10.60 11.93 -4.49
C ILE A 35 -9.77 11.60 -5.74
N ARG A 36 -8.72 12.36 -6.04
CA ARG A 36 -7.81 12.10 -7.17
C ARG A 36 -7.19 10.70 -7.09
N GLY A 37 -7.50 9.87 -8.08
CA GLY A 37 -7.06 8.48 -8.18
C GLY A 37 -8.14 7.46 -7.86
N ALA A 38 -9.29 7.89 -7.34
CA ALA A 38 -10.46 7.05 -7.13
C ALA A 38 -11.39 7.11 -8.35
N LYS A 39 -11.91 5.96 -8.79
CA LYS A 39 -12.93 5.91 -9.86
C LYS A 39 -14.31 6.34 -9.35
N LYS A 40 -14.58 6.07 -8.07
CA LYS A 40 -15.78 6.48 -7.33
C LYS A 40 -15.38 7.34 -6.14
N PRO A 41 -16.20 8.33 -5.71
CA PRO A 41 -15.91 9.13 -4.53
C PRO A 41 -15.69 8.29 -3.26
N GLU A 42 -16.39 7.17 -3.16
CA GLU A 42 -16.33 6.19 -2.06
C GLU A 42 -14.95 5.52 -1.92
N ASP A 43 -14.26 5.33 -3.03
CA ASP A 43 -12.92 4.75 -3.06
C ASP A 43 -11.82 5.77 -2.73
N GLY A 44 -12.20 7.05 -2.68
CA GLY A 44 -11.34 8.17 -2.31
C GLY A 44 -11.12 8.28 -0.80
N ALA A 45 -10.50 9.37 -0.38
CA ALA A 45 -10.37 9.75 1.01
C ALA A 45 -11.21 10.99 1.32
N ARG A 46 -11.63 11.12 2.57
CA ARG A 46 -12.33 12.29 3.10
C ARG A 46 -11.85 12.55 4.53
N ILE A 47 -11.56 13.80 4.83
CA ILE A 47 -11.46 14.29 6.21
C ILE A 47 -12.88 14.39 6.74
N SER A 48 -13.28 13.47 7.63
CA SER A 48 -14.61 13.44 8.23
C SER A 48 -14.73 14.41 9.41
N GLU A 49 -13.64 14.57 10.16
CA GLU A 49 -13.59 15.46 11.33
C GLU A 49 -12.22 16.14 11.40
N TRP A 50 -12.20 17.36 11.94
CA TRP A 50 -10.97 18.05 12.26
C TRP A 50 -11.16 19.02 13.42
N VAL A 51 -10.11 19.23 14.21
CA VAL A 51 -10.08 20.21 15.28
C VAL A 51 -8.69 20.84 15.38
N VAL A 52 -8.67 22.14 15.67
CA VAL A 52 -7.44 22.88 15.95
C VAL A 52 -7.29 23.00 17.46
N ASP A 53 -6.10 22.66 17.94
CA ASP A 53 -5.69 22.80 19.33
C ASP A 53 -4.33 23.51 19.37
N GLY A 54 -4.37 24.85 19.44
CA GLY A 54 -3.17 25.69 19.44
C GLY A 54 -2.37 25.53 18.15
N ASN A 55 -1.21 24.87 18.21
CA ASN A 55 -0.37 24.58 17.05
C ASN A 55 -0.58 23.19 16.44
N ARG A 56 -1.56 22.43 16.93
CA ARG A 56 -1.89 21.09 16.44
C ARG A 56 -3.20 21.12 15.64
N LEU A 57 -3.21 20.33 14.58
CA LEU A 57 -4.40 20.03 13.79
C LEU A 57 -4.64 18.52 13.90
N LEU A 58 -5.71 18.15 14.60
CA LEU A 58 -6.15 16.77 14.73
C LEU A 58 -7.18 16.50 13.63
N LEU A 59 -7.02 15.38 12.93
CA LEU A 59 -7.82 15.01 11.77
C LEU A 59 -8.30 13.57 11.89
N THR A 60 -9.56 13.32 11.52
CA THR A 60 -10.07 11.98 11.23
C THR A 60 -10.24 11.86 9.72
N ILE A 61 -9.57 10.88 9.11
CA ILE A 61 -9.63 10.59 7.68
C ILE A 61 -10.26 9.21 7.49
N GLU A 62 -11.29 9.16 6.66
CA GLU A 62 -11.93 7.93 6.20
C GLU A 62 -11.62 7.72 4.73
N SER A 63 -11.33 6.49 4.33
CA SER A 63 -11.00 6.22 2.92
C SER A 63 -11.22 4.79 2.48
N GLY A 64 -11.44 4.61 1.17
CA GLY A 64 -11.51 3.30 0.52
C GLY A 64 -10.14 2.75 0.05
N LYS A 65 -10.20 1.82 -0.92
CA LYS A 65 -9.03 1.07 -1.43
C LYS A 65 -8.10 1.90 -2.31
N ALA A 66 -8.62 2.88 -3.06
CA ALA A 66 -7.86 3.62 -4.06
C ALA A 66 -6.98 4.72 -3.46
N VAL A 67 -7.52 5.52 -2.54
CA VAL A 67 -6.76 6.55 -1.82
C VAL A 67 -6.68 6.20 -0.34
N ARG A 68 -5.74 5.34 0.05
CA ARG A 68 -5.62 4.86 1.43
C ARG A 68 -5.33 6.01 2.41
N ALA A 69 -5.86 5.91 3.63
CA ALA A 69 -5.84 6.99 4.62
C ALA A 69 -4.43 7.48 4.99
N HIS A 70 -3.42 6.59 5.04
CA HIS A 70 -2.03 7.00 5.33
C HIS A 70 -1.45 7.88 4.20
N SER A 71 -1.76 7.56 2.93
CA SER A 71 -1.34 8.35 1.77
C SER A 71 -2.11 9.67 1.70
N ALA A 72 -3.41 9.64 2.02
CA ALA A 72 -4.24 10.83 2.15
C ALA A 72 -3.64 11.83 3.16
N LEU A 73 -3.22 11.37 4.34
CA LEU A 73 -2.59 12.24 5.35
C LEU A 73 -1.29 12.91 4.85
N LEU A 74 -0.47 12.19 4.08
CA LEU A 74 0.73 12.76 3.45
C LEU A 74 0.40 13.82 2.39
N ARG A 75 -0.69 13.63 1.63
CA ARG A 75 -1.19 14.64 0.68
C ARG A 75 -1.68 15.88 1.42
N VAL A 76 -2.43 15.71 2.52
CA VAL A 76 -2.87 16.81 3.40
C VAL A 76 -1.67 17.59 3.94
N ARG A 77 -0.64 16.90 4.45
CA ARG A 77 0.61 17.54 4.89
C ARG A 77 1.21 18.40 3.79
N SER A 78 1.35 17.86 2.58
CA SER A 78 1.99 18.56 1.45
C SER A 78 1.22 19.81 1.06
N PHE A 79 -0.11 19.69 0.96
CA PHE A 79 -1.00 20.81 0.65
C PHE A 79 -0.95 21.90 1.72
N LEU A 80 -1.12 21.53 2.99
CA LEU A 80 -1.11 22.50 4.10
C LEU A 80 0.26 23.16 4.26
N SER A 81 1.36 22.45 4.04
CA SER A 81 2.71 23.03 4.09
C SER A 81 2.86 24.19 3.10
N GLN A 82 2.32 24.05 1.89
CA GLN A 82 2.37 25.11 0.88
C GLN A 82 1.48 26.31 1.25
N ARG A 83 0.27 26.05 1.78
CA ARG A 83 -0.69 27.11 2.15
C ARG A 83 -0.25 27.87 3.40
N LEU A 84 0.15 27.16 4.45
CA LEU A 84 0.64 27.74 5.71
C LEU A 84 1.93 28.53 5.53
N GLY A 85 2.77 28.15 4.56
CA GLY A 85 4.00 28.89 4.24
C GLY A 85 3.74 30.37 3.88
N ARG A 86 2.58 30.69 3.31
CA ARG A 86 2.16 32.08 3.02
C ARG A 86 1.93 32.91 4.28
N TYR A 87 1.68 32.25 5.40
CA TYR A 87 1.48 32.84 6.72
C TYR A 87 2.74 32.72 7.61
N ARG A 88 3.89 32.38 7.02
CA ARG A 88 5.15 32.09 7.74
C ARG A 88 5.04 30.95 8.77
N LEU A 89 4.08 30.05 8.57
CA LEU A 89 3.89 28.85 9.37
C LEU A 89 4.34 27.62 8.58
N GLY A 90 5.09 26.73 9.22
CA GLY A 90 5.53 25.46 8.61
C GLY A 90 4.97 24.26 9.35
N VAL A 91 4.71 23.17 8.63
CA VAL A 91 4.37 21.87 9.24
C VAL A 91 5.66 21.20 9.71
N ARG A 92 5.77 20.96 11.01
CA ARG A 92 6.97 20.41 11.69
C ARG A 92 6.82 18.94 12.06
N GLY A 93 5.61 18.46 12.26
CA GLY A 93 5.35 17.09 12.68
C GLY A 93 4.14 16.49 11.97
N LEU A 94 4.21 15.16 11.78
CA LEU A 94 3.12 14.33 11.29
C LEU A 94 3.13 13.03 12.07
N LYS A 95 1.98 12.65 12.63
CA LYS A 95 1.77 11.38 13.32
C LYS A 95 0.39 10.83 12.97
N ALA A 96 0.26 9.51 12.89
CA ALA A 96 -1.04 8.86 12.95
C ALA A 96 -1.14 8.16 14.30
N GLU A 97 -2.04 8.63 15.15
CA GLU A 97 -2.26 8.05 16.48
C GLU A 97 -2.84 6.65 16.36
N GLU A 98 -3.78 6.48 15.44
CA GLU A 98 -4.50 5.25 15.24
C GLU A 98 -4.86 5.09 13.76
N VAL A 99 -4.60 3.92 13.20
CA VAL A 99 -5.06 3.53 11.85
C VAL A 99 -5.82 2.22 11.96
N LYS A 100 -7.12 2.26 11.71
CA LYS A 100 -7.99 1.09 11.63
C LYS A 100 -8.21 0.72 10.17
N VAL A 101 -8.07 -0.56 9.89
CA VAL A 101 -8.32 -1.13 8.56
C VAL A 101 -9.37 -2.22 8.71
N TYR A 102 -10.48 -2.05 8.00
CA TYR A 102 -11.58 -3.00 7.98
C TYR A 102 -11.47 -3.89 6.74
N LEU A 103 -11.40 -5.19 6.97
CA LEU A 103 -11.15 -6.23 5.98
C LEU A 103 -12.25 -7.29 6.04
N ASP A 104 -12.70 -7.74 4.88
CA ASP A 104 -13.72 -8.80 4.81
C ASP A 104 -13.10 -10.20 4.85
N ARG A 105 -11.83 -10.33 4.39
CA ARG A 105 -11.14 -11.62 4.24
C ARG A 105 -9.64 -11.48 4.52
N LEU A 106 -9.04 -12.57 4.99
CA LEU A 106 -7.59 -12.74 5.18
C LEU A 106 -7.09 -13.94 4.37
N ILE A 107 -5.80 -13.97 4.01
CA ILE A 107 -5.15 -15.13 3.36
C ILE A 107 -4.94 -16.28 4.35
N MET A 108 -4.82 -15.95 5.63
CA MET A 108 -4.48 -16.86 6.73
C MET A 108 -5.50 -16.74 7.87
N SER A 109 -5.41 -17.63 8.85
CA SER A 109 -6.23 -17.53 10.07
C SER A 109 -5.97 -16.23 10.84
N ALA A 110 -6.94 -15.82 11.67
CA ALA A 110 -6.80 -14.64 12.51
C ALA A 110 -5.61 -14.79 13.48
N GLU A 111 -5.37 -15.99 13.99
CA GLU A 111 -4.29 -16.31 14.92
C GLU A 111 -2.91 -16.20 14.25
N GLU A 112 -2.77 -16.69 13.03
CA GLU A 112 -1.54 -16.53 12.23
C GLU A 112 -1.28 -15.06 11.91
N ALA A 113 -2.33 -14.31 11.53
CA ALA A 113 -2.21 -12.88 11.28
C ALA A 113 -1.77 -12.12 12.54
N ARG A 114 -2.28 -12.47 13.73
CA ARG A 114 -1.85 -11.89 15.01
C ARG A 114 -0.37 -12.17 15.29
N ARG A 115 0.08 -13.41 15.10
CA ARG A 115 1.50 -13.77 15.28
C ARG A 115 2.41 -13.05 14.31
N LEU A 116 2.00 -12.91 13.04
CA LEU A 116 2.81 -12.24 12.02
C LEU A 116 2.93 -10.73 12.28
N LEU A 117 1.90 -10.12 12.88
CA LEU A 117 1.81 -8.68 13.12
C LEU A 117 2.14 -8.27 14.55
N GLU A 118 2.62 -9.20 15.36
CA GLU A 118 3.01 -8.95 16.74
C GLU A 118 4.02 -7.78 16.82
N GLY A 119 3.71 -6.80 17.67
CA GLY A 119 4.50 -5.57 17.83
C GLY A 119 4.32 -4.51 16.74
N LEU A 120 3.58 -4.80 15.65
CA LEU A 120 3.31 -3.85 14.56
C LEU A 120 1.85 -3.42 14.48
N ALA A 121 0.91 -4.36 14.67
CA ALA A 121 -0.51 -4.10 14.61
C ALA A 121 -1.32 -5.13 15.41
N GLU A 122 -2.48 -4.73 15.89
CA GLU A 122 -3.43 -5.61 16.56
C GLU A 122 -4.49 -6.08 15.56
N VAL A 123 -4.84 -7.37 15.58
CA VAL A 123 -5.88 -7.95 14.71
C VAL A 123 -7.06 -8.41 15.56
N HIS A 124 -8.22 -7.85 15.28
CA HIS A 124 -9.49 -8.11 15.95
C HIS A 124 -10.46 -8.77 14.97
N VAL A 125 -11.25 -9.73 15.45
CA VAL A 125 -12.35 -10.33 14.68
C VAL A 125 -13.63 -9.65 15.15
N LEU A 126 -14.40 -9.12 14.21
CA LEU A 126 -15.67 -8.47 14.48
C LEU A 126 -16.79 -9.51 14.53
N GLU A 127 -17.88 -9.19 15.23
CA GLU A 127 -19.05 -10.08 15.38
C GLU A 127 -19.68 -10.47 14.02
N SER A 128 -19.51 -9.64 13.00
CA SER A 128 -19.97 -9.88 11.63
C SER A 128 -19.14 -10.91 10.85
N GLY A 129 -18.02 -11.41 11.42
CA GLY A 129 -17.05 -12.25 10.71
C GLY A 129 -16.01 -11.46 9.90
N SER A 130 -16.06 -10.12 9.94
CA SER A 130 -15.05 -9.24 9.35
C SER A 130 -13.83 -9.09 10.28
N TYR A 131 -12.72 -8.56 9.76
CA TYR A 131 -11.48 -8.34 10.49
C TYR A 131 -11.17 -6.85 10.61
N MET A 132 -10.64 -6.44 11.75
CA MET A 132 -10.16 -5.08 11.99
C MET A 132 -8.69 -5.13 12.39
N VAL A 133 -7.83 -4.49 11.61
CA VAL A 133 -6.40 -4.35 11.90
C VAL A 133 -6.13 -2.94 12.40
N VAL A 134 -5.50 -2.82 13.57
CA VAL A 134 -5.25 -1.53 14.25
C VAL A 134 -3.75 -1.30 14.38
N PHE A 135 -3.27 -0.21 13.79
CA PHE A 135 -1.91 0.30 13.98
C PHE A 135 -1.96 1.47 14.96
N LYS A 136 -1.05 1.51 15.93
CA LYS A 136 -0.95 2.58 16.94
C LYS A 136 0.35 3.35 16.76
N GLU A 137 0.27 4.67 16.97
CA GLU A 137 1.41 5.59 17.03
C GLU A 137 2.39 5.52 15.85
N LEU A 138 1.89 5.51 14.62
CA LEU A 138 2.74 5.55 13.43
C LEU A 138 3.35 6.95 13.24
N SER A 139 4.68 7.01 13.12
CA SER A 139 5.39 8.26 12.84
C SER A 139 5.23 8.69 11.38
N GLY A 140 5.47 9.96 11.08
CA GLY A 140 5.51 10.45 9.70
C GLY A 140 6.42 9.65 8.78
N ARG A 141 7.56 9.15 9.30
CA ARG A 141 8.50 8.30 8.55
C ARG A 141 7.92 6.92 8.25
N ASP A 142 7.12 6.36 9.15
CA ASP A 142 6.46 5.07 8.97
C ASP A 142 5.36 5.14 7.90
N LEU A 143 4.63 6.26 7.90
CA LEU A 143 3.64 6.59 6.87
C LEU A 143 4.32 6.75 5.51
N GLU A 144 5.44 7.50 5.43
CA GLU A 144 6.22 7.68 4.20
C GLU A 144 6.78 6.36 3.66
N LYS A 145 7.24 5.46 4.54
CA LYS A 145 7.71 4.13 4.18
C LYS A 145 6.58 3.14 3.84
N GLY A 146 5.32 3.55 3.93
CA GLY A 146 4.17 2.70 3.63
C GLY A 146 4.13 1.43 4.47
N ILE A 147 4.40 1.50 5.78
CA ILE A 147 4.36 0.32 6.67
C ILE A 147 2.98 -0.36 6.60
N VAL A 148 1.91 0.42 6.67
CA VAL A 148 0.52 -0.07 6.59
C VAL A 148 0.32 -0.91 5.33
N ASP A 149 0.73 -0.42 4.18
CA ASP A 149 0.55 -1.11 2.90
C ASP A 149 1.37 -2.40 2.80
N ARG A 150 2.61 -2.37 3.28
CA ARG A 150 3.48 -3.55 3.28
C ARG A 150 2.96 -4.64 4.20
N VAL A 151 2.41 -4.26 5.35
CA VAL A 151 1.74 -5.18 6.26
C VAL A 151 0.49 -5.76 5.61
N LEU A 152 -0.40 -4.91 5.08
CA LEU A 152 -1.64 -5.36 4.45
C LEU A 152 -1.37 -6.30 3.28
N ARG A 153 -0.32 -6.07 2.49
CA ARG A 153 0.06 -6.96 1.38
C ARG A 153 0.36 -8.40 1.81
N LYS A 154 0.75 -8.63 3.07
CA LYS A 154 1.03 -9.97 3.59
C LYS A 154 -0.22 -10.71 4.08
N ILE A 155 -1.27 -9.99 4.44
CA ILE A 155 -2.45 -10.56 5.10
C ILE A 155 -3.72 -10.48 4.25
N VAL A 156 -3.82 -9.48 3.38
CA VAL A 156 -4.98 -9.26 2.50
C VAL A 156 -4.81 -10.11 1.25
N PRO A 157 -5.82 -10.91 0.87
CA PRO A 157 -5.79 -11.64 -0.38
C PRO A 157 -5.63 -10.64 -1.51
N VAL A 158 -4.59 -10.83 -2.32
CA VAL A 158 -4.52 -10.13 -3.60
C VAL A 158 -5.71 -10.67 -4.37
N GLU A 159 -6.79 -9.90 -4.45
CA GLU A 159 -7.71 -9.97 -5.57
C GLU A 159 -6.81 -9.75 -6.77
N ALA A 160 -6.28 -10.84 -7.31
CA ALA A 160 -5.79 -10.83 -8.65
C ALA A 160 -6.97 -10.26 -9.41
N VAL A 161 -6.82 -9.03 -9.89
CA VAL A 161 -7.36 -8.75 -11.21
C VAL A 161 -6.72 -9.86 -12.02
N VAL A 162 -7.50 -10.91 -12.26
CA VAL A 162 -7.20 -11.93 -13.24
C VAL A 162 -7.39 -11.25 -14.59
N GLU A 163 -6.72 -10.13 -14.82
CA GLU A 163 -5.85 -10.16 -15.96
C GLU A 163 -4.78 -11.12 -15.49
N GLU A 164 -4.94 -12.37 -15.92
CA GLU A 164 -3.82 -13.09 -16.50
C GLU A 164 -3.02 -12.07 -17.35
N THR A 165 -2.23 -11.23 -16.69
CA THR A 165 -0.83 -11.16 -17.06
C THR A 165 -0.40 -12.59 -16.83
N GLU A 166 -0.65 -13.41 -17.86
CA GLU A 166 0.11 -14.61 -18.13
C GLU A 166 1.47 -14.26 -17.58
N LYS A 167 1.90 -14.94 -16.50
CA LYS A 167 3.33 -15.01 -16.18
C LYS A 167 3.98 -15.06 -17.55
N PRO A 168 4.82 -14.07 -17.94
CA PRO A 168 5.24 -13.94 -19.34
C PRO A 168 5.55 -15.35 -19.76
N HIS A 169 4.85 -15.87 -20.79
CA HIS A 169 4.85 -17.29 -21.11
C HIS A 169 6.30 -17.65 -21.46
N TYR A 170 7.10 -17.85 -20.42
CA TYR A 170 8.52 -18.02 -20.48
C TYR A 170 8.61 -19.44 -20.93
N VAL A 171 9.03 -19.55 -22.17
CA VAL A 171 9.06 -20.82 -22.85
C VAL A 171 9.87 -21.78 -21.98
N PRO A 172 9.32 -22.95 -21.60
CA PRO A 172 9.97 -23.81 -20.62
C PRO A 172 11.38 -24.15 -21.09
N MET A 173 12.28 -24.37 -20.13
CA MET A 173 13.64 -24.80 -20.43
C MET A 173 13.57 -26.05 -21.33
N GLY A 174 14.24 -25.99 -22.49
CA GLY A 174 14.19 -27.05 -23.50
C GLY A 174 13.15 -26.87 -24.61
N TYR A 175 12.45 -25.73 -24.68
CA TYR A 175 11.55 -25.47 -25.79
C TYR A 175 12.29 -25.37 -27.12
N VAL A 176 11.89 -26.21 -28.06
CA VAL A 176 12.50 -26.30 -29.38
C VAL A 176 11.89 -25.24 -30.29
N LEU A 177 12.64 -24.16 -30.56
CA LEU A 177 12.22 -23.08 -31.47
C LEU A 177 12.13 -23.54 -32.93
N LYS A 178 13.00 -24.48 -33.32
CA LYS A 178 13.05 -25.05 -34.67
C LYS A 178 13.72 -26.41 -34.63
N ARG A 179 13.19 -27.37 -35.38
CA ARG A 179 13.77 -28.71 -35.54
C ARG A 179 13.98 -28.98 -37.03
N SER A 180 15.16 -29.46 -37.40
CA SER A 180 15.41 -29.92 -38.76
C SER A 180 14.65 -31.22 -39.05
N PRO A 181 14.36 -31.53 -40.32
CA PRO A 181 13.90 -32.86 -40.70
C PRO A 181 14.86 -33.94 -40.17
N ARG A 182 14.33 -35.12 -39.84
CA ARG A 182 15.15 -36.27 -39.45
C ARG A 182 16.04 -36.63 -40.63
N LYS A 183 17.35 -36.70 -40.38
CA LYS A 183 18.32 -37.22 -41.36
C LYS A 183 18.46 -38.72 -41.16
N GLU A 184 18.80 -39.41 -42.24
CA GLU A 184 19.20 -40.82 -42.15
C GLU A 184 20.44 -40.94 -41.28
N VAL A 185 20.37 -41.84 -40.29
CA VAL A 185 21.48 -42.12 -39.38
C VAL A 185 22.39 -43.13 -40.07
N LYS A 186 23.56 -42.67 -40.52
CA LYS A 186 24.57 -43.50 -41.22
C LYS A 186 25.49 -44.26 -40.26
N PHE A 187 25.44 -43.93 -38.98
CA PHE A 187 26.31 -44.47 -37.95
C PHE A 187 25.55 -44.47 -36.63
N ASP A 188 25.46 -45.65 -36.03
CA ASP A 188 24.70 -45.94 -34.81
C ASP A 188 25.60 -46.44 -33.67
N GLY A 189 26.92 -46.52 -33.89
CA GLY A 189 27.90 -46.87 -32.87
C GLY A 189 28.09 -45.79 -31.82
N GLU A 190 28.55 -46.20 -30.64
CA GLU A 190 28.92 -45.24 -29.60
C GLU A 190 30.22 -44.53 -29.99
N VAL A 191 30.15 -43.20 -30.14
CA VAL A 191 31.26 -42.39 -30.63
C VAL A 191 32.51 -42.53 -29.75
N SER A 192 32.31 -42.63 -28.43
CA SER A 192 33.39 -42.74 -27.45
C SER A 192 34.21 -44.02 -27.65
N GLU A 193 33.56 -45.18 -27.74
CA GLU A 193 34.24 -46.47 -27.91
C GLU A 193 35.01 -46.55 -29.24
N TRP A 194 34.43 -45.99 -30.31
CA TRP A 194 35.08 -45.95 -31.61
C TRP A 194 36.27 -44.99 -31.65
N ALA A 195 36.18 -43.86 -30.94
CA ALA A 195 37.28 -42.92 -30.81
C ALA A 195 38.48 -43.56 -30.11
N GLU A 196 38.26 -44.31 -29.02
CA GLU A 196 39.32 -45.07 -28.35
C GLU A 196 39.91 -46.17 -29.25
N ARG A 197 39.07 -46.94 -29.95
CA ARG A 197 39.53 -48.02 -30.86
C ARG A 197 40.34 -47.52 -32.04
N LEU A 198 40.03 -46.33 -32.55
CA LEU A 198 40.74 -45.70 -33.67
C LEU A 198 41.91 -44.82 -33.20
N GLY A 199 42.13 -44.72 -31.89
CA GLY A 199 43.22 -43.93 -31.28
C GLY A 199 43.03 -42.42 -31.42
N TRP A 200 41.79 -41.95 -31.52
CA TRP A 200 41.44 -40.53 -31.62
C TRP A 200 41.29 -39.88 -30.23
N ALA A 201 41.18 -40.69 -29.17
CA ALA A 201 41.09 -40.30 -27.77
C ALA A 201 42.03 -41.17 -26.91
#